data_AF-A0AAW0YN50-F1
#
_entry.id   AF-A0AAW0YN50-F1
#
_cell.length_a   1.000
_cell.length_b   1.000
_cell.length_c   1.000
_cell.angle_alpha   90.00
_cell.angle_beta   90.00
_cell.angle_gamma   90.00
#
_symmetry.space_group_name_H-M   'P 1'
#
loop_
_entity.id
_entity.type
_entity.pdbx_description
1 polymer ?
#
loop_
_entity_poly.entity_id
_entity_poly.type
_entity_poly.pdbx_seq_one_letter_code
_entity_poly.pdbx_strand_id
1 'polypeptide(L)'
;MSSSLSSFLSSLPPSHREGPTDYALGFFNIFLTQLALTTPYTPGWKLFRVAVAAPVISGIWLYLAFWTISDYNLDQWGVTIFLTTHTFRTIEWLVLFPAEENVHRLRPKGSTKPSTKTLTEDSNTNGKEDEAVLVLVPEPIPPPFTLAKFYWAGSLWWSFRGIGWNFCCPLPASSREAPYTRGSSRRQWFITNLSVYISSYLVADYFRTYQDLSVAKSFFHDVAGIAPAYSSLTTGQRAVYSIATVVRVWWSLISPAFMVGSLAIAVGGYMGWEGELWTPWGWPPIIGNLLELWRHPGLSTMWSRTWQGYNRRFLYVLGWIFLGEKVLGLTHTGLSAHPTVPPSNSSSRSSPNPSGQITPSHPLPTKAPQLPTRKLSPGLMLQNLIKSLVVFGLSGIHHDIGTLGLFRKFNPPGTPMTFKQRFLLAPFFVAQPVALAVEAAIKTAWRGWKVKVHPGWKRGGSGEPAWLVFLERALGFAWTWVWLGWTAGWFVEGMANLGAFRQSERHIWFSVIGGLQYGKWFH
;
A
#
# COMPACT_ATOMS: atom_id res chain seq x y z
N MET A 1 -34.05 12.76 24.10
CA MET A 1 -33.16 11.77 24.75
C MET A 1 -31.81 11.78 24.02
N SER A 2 -30.86 12.60 24.46
CA SER A 2 -29.48 12.53 23.97
C SER A 2 -28.72 11.59 24.89
N SER A 3 -28.72 10.28 24.60
CA SER A 3 -27.69 9.40 25.13
C SER A 3 -26.36 9.96 24.64
N SER A 4 -25.62 10.63 25.52
CA SER A 4 -24.30 11.15 25.18
C SER A 4 -23.43 9.98 24.72
N LEU A 5 -22.56 10.23 23.74
CA LEU A 5 -21.57 9.25 23.27
C LEU A 5 -20.83 8.57 24.44
N SER A 6 -20.67 9.27 25.58
CA SER A 6 -20.11 8.73 26.81
C SER A 6 -20.92 7.58 27.44
N SER A 7 -22.26 7.62 27.42
CA SER A 7 -23.12 6.56 27.96
C SER A 7 -23.07 5.28 27.11
N PHE A 8 -22.96 5.43 25.79
CA PHE A 8 -22.71 4.30 24.89
C PHE A 8 -21.30 3.74 25.09
N LEU A 9 -20.29 4.59 25.16
CA LEU A 9 -18.90 4.16 25.37
C LEU A 9 -18.69 3.46 26.73
N SER A 10 -19.41 3.85 27.78
CA SER A 10 -19.36 3.17 29.09
C SER A 10 -20.07 1.82 29.10
N SER A 11 -20.93 1.54 28.11
CA SER A 11 -21.57 0.22 27.94
C SER A 11 -20.71 -0.78 27.17
N LEU A 12 -19.64 -0.30 26.53
CA LEU A 12 -18.67 -1.16 25.88
C LEU A 12 -17.73 -1.79 26.93
N PRO A 13 -17.24 -3.02 26.72
CA PRO A 13 -16.34 -3.68 27.67
C PRO A 13 -15.08 -2.84 27.91
N PRO A 14 -14.35 -2.99 29.02
CA PRO A 14 -13.05 -2.38 29.15
C PRO A 14 -12.10 -2.91 28.07
N SER A 15 -11.13 -2.09 27.64
CA SER A 15 -10.07 -2.58 26.76
C SER A 15 -9.28 -3.70 27.43
N HIS A 16 -8.91 -4.72 26.68
CA HIS A 16 -8.25 -5.92 27.18
C HIS A 16 -7.06 -6.30 26.31
N ARG A 17 -6.17 -7.13 26.84
CA ARG A 17 -5.07 -7.69 26.03
C ARG A 17 -5.61 -8.64 24.99
N GLU A 18 -5.03 -8.60 23.79
CA GLU A 18 -5.44 -9.49 22.70
C GLU A 18 -5.37 -10.98 23.12
N GLY A 19 -6.43 -11.73 22.84
CA GLY A 19 -6.54 -13.14 23.20
C GLY A 19 -7.12 -14.01 22.09
N PRO A 20 -7.19 -15.33 22.29
CA PRO A 20 -7.71 -16.28 21.28
C PRO A 20 -9.10 -15.93 20.75
N THR A 21 -9.96 -15.36 21.58
CA THR A 21 -11.30 -14.91 21.21
C THR A 21 -11.27 -13.76 20.20
N ASP A 22 -10.32 -12.84 20.30
CA ASP A 22 -10.18 -11.72 19.38
C ASP A 22 -9.70 -12.20 18.00
N TYR A 23 -8.78 -13.16 17.97
CA TYR A 23 -8.37 -13.82 16.74
C TYR A 23 -9.54 -14.58 16.09
N ALA A 24 -10.29 -15.36 16.87
CA ALA A 24 -11.46 -16.07 16.39
C ALA A 24 -12.53 -15.11 15.83
N LEU A 25 -12.77 -13.98 16.52
CA LEU A 25 -13.67 -12.93 16.06
C LEU A 25 -13.17 -12.27 14.77
N GLY A 26 -11.86 -12.05 14.63
CA GLY A 26 -11.23 -11.59 13.40
C GLY A 26 -11.50 -12.55 12.24
N PHE A 27 -11.20 -13.84 12.39
CA PHE A 27 -11.48 -14.86 11.37
C PHE A 27 -12.96 -15.00 11.05
N PHE A 28 -13.83 -14.94 12.06
CA PHE A 28 -15.28 -14.91 11.87
C PHE A 28 -15.69 -13.70 11.02
N ASN A 29 -15.13 -12.53 11.26
CA ASN A 29 -15.47 -11.33 10.51
C ASN A 29 -14.99 -11.37 9.05
N ILE A 30 -13.86 -12.04 8.80
CA ILE A 30 -13.40 -12.37 7.44
C ILE A 30 -14.45 -13.23 6.74
N PHE A 31 -14.89 -14.31 7.39
CA PHE A 31 -15.90 -15.23 6.87
C PHE A 31 -17.23 -14.51 6.62
N LEU A 32 -17.66 -13.65 7.55
CA LEU A 32 -18.87 -12.84 7.41
C LEU A 32 -18.80 -11.90 6.21
N THR A 33 -17.65 -11.28 5.97
CA THR A 33 -17.41 -10.46 4.77
C THR A 33 -17.55 -11.28 3.50
N GLN A 34 -16.97 -12.49 3.47
CA GLN A 34 -17.06 -13.40 2.33
C GLN A 34 -18.51 -13.84 2.09
N LEU A 35 -19.26 -14.19 3.15
CA LEU A 35 -20.69 -14.52 3.06
C LEU A 35 -21.53 -13.34 2.57
N ALA A 36 -21.28 -12.12 3.04
CA ALA A 36 -21.99 -10.94 2.54
C ALA A 36 -21.78 -10.77 1.03
N LEU A 37 -20.57 -11.06 0.54
CA LEU A 37 -20.23 -11.03 -0.89
C LEU A 37 -20.77 -12.22 -1.69
N THR A 38 -21.20 -13.33 -1.08
CA THR A 38 -21.83 -14.44 -1.81
C THR A 38 -23.29 -14.20 -2.15
N THR A 39 -23.94 -13.25 -1.47
CA THR A 39 -25.32 -12.85 -1.75
C THR A 39 -25.44 -12.24 -3.16
N PRO A 40 -26.60 -12.31 -3.83
CA PRO A 40 -26.78 -11.67 -5.12
C PRO A 40 -26.81 -10.15 -4.95
N TYR A 41 -26.43 -9.41 -6.01
CA TYR A 41 -26.44 -7.96 -6.00
C TYR A 41 -27.77 -7.39 -6.54
N THR A 42 -28.88 -7.79 -5.94
CA THR A 42 -30.24 -7.31 -6.24
C THR A 42 -30.72 -6.29 -5.20
N PRO A 43 -31.72 -5.43 -5.49
CA PRO A 43 -32.10 -4.32 -4.61
C PRO A 43 -32.30 -4.69 -3.13
N GLY A 44 -32.97 -5.80 -2.82
CA GLY A 44 -33.18 -6.25 -1.44
C GLY A 44 -31.87 -6.63 -0.73
N TRP A 45 -30.97 -7.31 -1.43
CA TRP A 45 -29.66 -7.68 -0.89
C TRP A 45 -28.70 -6.50 -0.80
N LYS A 46 -28.81 -5.50 -1.69
CA LYS A 46 -28.11 -4.23 -1.54
C LYS A 46 -28.51 -3.54 -0.25
N LEU A 47 -29.82 -3.47 0.03
CA LEU A 47 -30.32 -2.89 1.28
C LEU A 47 -29.79 -3.66 2.49
N PHE A 48 -29.82 -5.00 2.47
CA PHE A 48 -29.24 -5.83 3.53
C PHE A 48 -27.73 -5.55 3.73
N ARG A 49 -26.96 -5.48 2.64
CA ARG A 49 -25.52 -5.22 2.70
C ARG A 49 -25.23 -3.86 3.33
N VAL A 50 -25.97 -2.82 2.95
CA VAL A 50 -25.78 -1.45 3.44
C VAL A 50 -26.29 -1.27 4.87
N ALA A 51 -27.49 -1.78 5.18
CA ALA A 51 -28.16 -1.54 6.45
C ALA A 51 -27.74 -2.50 7.57
N VAL A 52 -27.27 -3.70 7.23
CA VAL A 52 -26.98 -4.76 8.21
C VAL A 52 -25.53 -5.23 8.11
N ALA A 53 -25.13 -5.81 6.97
CA ALA A 53 -23.84 -6.49 6.88
C ALA A 53 -22.65 -5.53 7.06
N ALA A 54 -22.63 -4.42 6.32
CA ALA A 54 -21.52 -3.47 6.38
C ALA A 54 -21.38 -2.82 7.78
N PRO A 55 -22.45 -2.35 8.45
CA PRO A 55 -22.35 -1.85 9.84
C PRO A 55 -21.83 -2.90 10.82
N VAL A 56 -22.33 -4.15 10.76
CA VAL A 56 -21.90 -5.22 11.67
C VAL A 56 -20.43 -5.57 11.46
N ILE A 57 -20.03 -5.84 10.21
CA ILE A 57 -18.65 -6.20 9.87
C ILE A 57 -17.69 -5.05 10.23
N SER A 58 -18.07 -3.82 9.92
CA SER A 58 -17.31 -2.61 10.27
C SER A 58 -17.19 -2.44 11.78
N GLY A 59 -18.28 -2.65 12.52
CA GLY A 59 -18.31 -2.58 13.98
C GLY A 59 -17.35 -3.59 14.62
N ILE A 60 -17.31 -4.82 14.12
CA ILE A 60 -16.37 -5.84 14.59
C ILE A 60 -14.91 -5.43 14.28
N TRP A 61 -14.61 -4.91 13.10
CA TRP A 61 -13.26 -4.43 12.78
C TRP A 61 -12.84 -3.25 13.67
N LEU A 62 -13.74 -2.30 13.92
CA LEU A 62 -13.47 -1.15 14.79
C LEU A 62 -13.34 -1.58 16.27
N TYR A 63 -14.12 -2.56 16.72
CA TYR A 63 -13.94 -3.18 18.03
C TYR A 63 -12.53 -3.76 18.15
N LEU A 64 -12.14 -4.64 17.22
CA LEU A 64 -10.81 -5.23 17.21
C LEU A 64 -9.69 -4.19 17.04
N ALA A 65 -9.94 -3.05 16.41
CA ALA A 65 -8.94 -1.99 16.24
C ALA A 65 -8.66 -1.20 17.52
N PHE A 66 -9.68 -1.01 18.37
CA PHE A 66 -9.62 -0.03 19.46
C PHE A 66 -9.85 -0.60 20.86
N TRP A 67 -10.36 -1.83 20.98
CA TRP A 67 -10.60 -2.48 22.27
C TRP A 67 -9.52 -3.49 22.65
N THR A 68 -8.83 -4.06 21.66
CA THR A 68 -7.71 -4.95 21.93
C THR A 68 -6.43 -4.13 22.09
N ILE A 69 -5.62 -4.57 23.06
CA ILE A 69 -4.31 -3.99 23.36
C ILE A 69 -3.27 -5.05 23.01
N SER A 70 -2.47 -4.77 21.98
CA SER A 70 -1.28 -5.55 21.67
C SER A 70 -0.16 -5.22 22.64
N ASP A 71 0.66 -6.20 22.98
CA ASP A 71 1.80 -6.02 23.88
C ASP A 71 2.83 -5.04 23.29
N TYR A 72 3.02 -5.05 21.96
CA TYR A 72 3.98 -4.19 21.28
C TYR A 72 3.34 -2.88 20.78
N ASN A 73 4.01 -1.75 21.01
CA ASN A 73 3.44 -0.43 20.76
C ASN A 73 3.39 -0.07 19.27
N LEU A 74 4.47 -0.34 18.53
CA LEU A 74 4.47 -0.12 17.09
C LEU A 74 3.46 -1.04 16.39
N ASP A 75 3.25 -2.26 16.91
CA ASP A 75 2.19 -3.15 16.42
C ASP A 75 0.81 -2.61 16.77
N GLN A 76 0.56 -2.10 17.99
CA GLN A 76 -0.72 -1.45 18.30
C GLN A 76 -1.07 -0.36 17.26
N TRP A 77 -0.09 0.49 16.92
CA TRP A 77 -0.27 1.52 15.89
C TRP A 77 -0.60 0.91 14.52
N GLY A 78 0.18 -0.08 14.07
CA GLY A 78 0.00 -0.72 12.77
C GLY A 78 -1.29 -1.55 12.66
N VAL A 79 -1.62 -2.32 13.69
CA VAL A 79 -2.84 -3.16 13.78
C VAL A 79 -4.08 -2.29 13.76
N THR A 80 -4.10 -1.18 14.50
CA THR A 80 -5.22 -0.22 14.48
C THR A 80 -5.46 0.30 13.05
N ILE A 81 -4.39 0.69 12.35
CA ILE A 81 -4.44 1.14 10.94
C ILE A 81 -4.93 0.02 10.02
N PHE A 82 -4.40 -1.20 10.18
CA PHE A 82 -4.74 -2.37 9.38
C PHE A 82 -6.21 -2.76 9.54
N LEU A 83 -6.73 -2.89 10.76
CA LEU A 83 -8.12 -3.27 11.02
C LEU A 83 -9.09 -2.17 10.58
N THR A 84 -8.72 -0.89 10.76
CA THR A 84 -9.53 0.21 10.21
C THR A 84 -9.53 0.23 8.68
N THR A 85 -8.45 -0.21 8.03
CA THR A 85 -8.44 -0.40 6.57
C THR A 85 -9.48 -1.42 6.13
N HIS A 86 -9.73 -2.47 6.91
CA HIS A 86 -10.77 -3.47 6.60
C HIS A 86 -12.18 -2.91 6.76
N THR A 87 -12.36 -1.99 7.70
CA THR A 87 -13.60 -1.22 7.83
C THR A 87 -13.86 -0.47 6.52
N PHE A 88 -12.87 0.26 6.01
CA PHE A 88 -13.01 0.96 4.74
C PHE A 88 -13.22 0.04 3.54
N ARG A 89 -12.53 -1.10 3.47
CA ARG A 89 -12.74 -2.11 2.39
C ARG A 89 -14.14 -2.71 2.45
N THR A 90 -14.68 -2.93 3.64
CA THR A 90 -16.06 -3.41 3.83
C THR A 90 -17.05 -2.41 3.24
N ILE A 91 -16.91 -1.12 3.60
CA ILE A 91 -17.75 -0.05 3.08
C ILE A 91 -17.57 0.08 1.55
N GLU A 92 -16.34 -0.03 1.06
CA GLU A 92 -16.06 -0.01 -0.37
C GLU A 92 -16.81 -1.13 -1.10
N TRP A 93 -16.60 -2.40 -0.73
CA TRP A 93 -17.12 -3.54 -1.48
C TRP A 93 -18.60 -3.83 -1.28
N LEU A 94 -19.19 -3.36 -0.19
CA LEU A 94 -20.60 -3.61 0.11
C LEU A 94 -21.49 -2.39 -0.17
N VAL A 95 -20.93 -1.18 -0.19
CA VAL A 95 -21.71 0.08 -0.27
C VAL A 95 -21.29 0.96 -1.44
N LEU A 96 -20.05 1.44 -1.47
CA LEU A 96 -19.64 2.53 -2.40
C LEU A 96 -19.28 2.04 -3.80
N PHE A 97 -18.57 0.91 -3.89
CA PHE A 97 -18.12 0.25 -5.11
C PHE A 97 -18.34 -1.25 -5.01
N PRO A 98 -19.61 -1.70 -5.13
CA PRO A 98 -19.93 -3.10 -4.99
C PRO A 98 -19.06 -3.98 -5.88
N ALA A 99 -18.46 -5.00 -5.27
CA ALA A 99 -17.39 -5.77 -5.91
C ALA A 99 -17.86 -6.43 -7.21
N GLU A 100 -19.12 -6.85 -7.27
CA GLU A 100 -19.72 -7.47 -8.46
C GLU A 100 -19.71 -6.57 -9.71
N GLU A 101 -19.77 -5.25 -9.53
CA GLU A 101 -19.83 -4.31 -10.65
C GLU A 101 -18.47 -3.68 -10.96
N ASN A 102 -17.61 -3.59 -9.94
CA ASN A 102 -16.41 -2.76 -10.00
C ASN A 102 -15.12 -3.58 -9.99
N VAL A 103 -15.19 -4.85 -9.64
CA VAL A 103 -14.02 -5.69 -9.36
C VAL A 103 -14.08 -6.99 -10.16
N HIS A 104 -13.00 -7.25 -10.90
CA HIS A 104 -12.84 -8.52 -11.62
C HIS A 104 -11.40 -9.00 -11.56
N ARG A 105 -11.26 -10.32 -11.47
CA ARG A 105 -9.96 -10.99 -11.57
C ARG A 105 -9.56 -11.10 -13.04
N LEU A 106 -8.26 -11.11 -13.32
CA LEU A 106 -7.69 -11.15 -14.66
C LEU A 106 -7.06 -12.52 -14.96
N ARG A 107 -7.50 -13.16 -16.04
CA ARG A 107 -7.00 -14.48 -16.49
C ARG A 107 -6.42 -14.42 -17.91
N PRO A 108 -5.45 -15.27 -18.28
CA PRO A 108 -4.91 -15.32 -19.64
C PRO A 108 -5.99 -15.79 -20.63
N LYS A 109 -6.02 -15.19 -21.82
CA LYS A 109 -7.02 -15.45 -22.88
C LYS A 109 -7.01 -16.89 -23.45
N GLY A 110 -6.07 -17.74 -23.04
CA GLY A 110 -5.97 -19.16 -23.44
C GLY A 110 -6.30 -20.20 -22.37
N SER A 111 -6.71 -19.80 -21.16
CA SER A 111 -6.91 -20.73 -20.03
C SER A 111 -8.19 -21.58 -20.12
N THR A 112 -8.94 -21.54 -21.23
CA THR A 112 -10.17 -22.32 -21.41
C THR A 112 -9.99 -23.37 -22.51
N LYS A 113 -9.74 -24.61 -22.03
CA LYS A 113 -9.76 -25.95 -22.66
C LYS A 113 -8.38 -26.61 -22.79
N PRO A 114 -8.16 -27.79 -22.15
CA PRO A 114 -7.15 -28.72 -22.63
C PRO A 114 -7.68 -29.30 -23.94
N SER A 115 -7.19 -28.78 -25.07
CA SER A 115 -7.44 -29.42 -26.37
C SER A 115 -6.47 -30.59 -26.48
N THR A 116 -6.97 -31.79 -26.21
CA THR A 116 -6.37 -33.04 -26.65
C THR A 116 -6.27 -32.99 -28.17
N LYS A 117 -5.13 -32.56 -28.71
CA LYS A 117 -4.77 -32.78 -30.10
C LYS A 117 -3.40 -33.45 -30.12
N THR A 118 -3.51 -34.75 -30.28
CA THR A 118 -2.61 -35.68 -30.95
C THR A 118 -1.33 -35.06 -31.50
N LEU A 119 -0.21 -35.59 -31.02
CA LEU A 119 1.10 -35.49 -31.63
C LEU A 119 1.00 -35.94 -33.09
N THR A 120 1.23 -35.03 -34.02
CA THR A 120 1.80 -35.35 -35.33
C THR A 120 3.00 -34.45 -35.51
N GLU A 121 4.17 -35.09 -35.53
CA GLU A 121 5.43 -34.54 -35.96
C GLU A 121 5.25 -33.87 -37.33
N ASP A 122 5.63 -32.60 -37.44
CA ASP A 122 6.31 -32.15 -38.64
C ASP A 122 7.25 -31.00 -38.28
N SER A 123 8.47 -31.18 -38.75
CA SER A 123 9.65 -30.38 -38.50
C SER A 123 9.69 -29.14 -39.41
N ASN A 124 10.53 -28.18 -39.01
CA ASN A 124 10.96 -27.00 -39.76
C ASN A 124 10.02 -25.80 -39.85
N THR A 125 10.09 -24.94 -38.83
CA THR A 125 10.19 -23.49 -39.04
C THR A 125 11.06 -22.84 -37.97
N ASN A 126 12.18 -22.25 -38.40
CA ASN A 126 12.90 -21.22 -37.66
C ASN A 126 11.99 -20.01 -37.47
N GLY A 127 11.24 -19.99 -36.37
CA GLY A 127 10.41 -18.86 -35.95
C GLY A 127 10.95 -18.32 -34.64
N LYS A 128 11.37 -17.04 -34.63
CA LYS A 128 11.56 -16.26 -33.41
C LYS A 128 10.35 -16.52 -32.50
N GLU A 129 10.58 -16.95 -31.27
CA GLU A 129 9.58 -16.93 -30.22
C GLU A 129 9.18 -15.47 -30.01
N ASP A 130 8.17 -15.02 -30.75
CA ASP A 130 7.41 -13.84 -30.39
C ASP A 130 6.88 -14.11 -28.98
N GLU A 131 7.40 -13.39 -27.98
CA GLU A 131 6.84 -13.32 -26.64
C GLU A 131 5.35 -13.04 -26.79
N ALA A 132 4.55 -14.11 -26.73
CA ALA A 132 3.10 -14.03 -26.89
C ALA A 132 2.60 -13.06 -25.83
N VAL A 133 2.18 -11.88 -26.27
CA VAL A 133 1.61 -10.87 -25.38
C VAL A 133 0.44 -11.53 -24.69
N LEU A 134 0.62 -11.84 -23.40
CA LEU A 134 -0.34 -12.60 -22.62
C LEU A 134 -1.56 -11.70 -22.40
N VAL A 135 -2.53 -11.78 -23.31
CA VAL A 135 -3.75 -10.98 -23.26
C VAL A 135 -4.56 -11.45 -22.06
N LEU A 136 -4.78 -10.56 -21.09
CA LEU A 136 -5.61 -10.83 -19.92
C LEU A 136 -7.05 -10.43 -20.20
N VAL A 137 -8.00 -11.27 -19.80
CA VAL A 137 -9.44 -11.02 -19.88
C VAL A 137 -10.07 -11.10 -18.48
N PRO A 138 -11.16 -10.35 -18.21
CA PRO A 138 -11.92 -10.49 -16.99
C PRO A 138 -12.41 -11.93 -16.77
N GLU A 139 -12.21 -12.45 -15.57
CA GLU A 139 -12.84 -13.69 -15.12
C GLU A 139 -14.33 -13.43 -14.86
N PRO A 140 -15.25 -14.27 -15.38
CA PRO A 140 -16.66 -14.18 -15.05
C PRO A 140 -16.89 -14.30 -13.53
N ILE A 141 -17.79 -13.50 -13.00
CA ILE A 141 -18.16 -13.57 -11.59
C ILE A 141 -19.02 -14.82 -11.37
N PRO A 142 -18.67 -15.69 -10.40
CA PRO A 142 -19.47 -16.88 -10.14
C PRO A 142 -20.89 -16.55 -9.68
N PRO A 143 -21.89 -17.45 -9.90
CA PRO A 143 -23.26 -17.24 -9.43
C PRO A 143 -23.35 -17.11 -7.91
N PRO A 144 -24.34 -16.35 -7.39
CA PRO A 144 -24.55 -16.16 -5.95
C PRO A 144 -24.82 -17.48 -5.23
N PHE A 145 -24.52 -17.52 -3.93
CA PHE A 145 -24.69 -18.69 -3.04
C PHE A 145 -24.00 -19.97 -3.53
N THR A 146 -22.95 -19.84 -4.35
CA THR A 146 -22.11 -20.97 -4.75
C THR A 146 -20.80 -20.99 -3.97
N LEU A 147 -20.23 -22.18 -3.82
CA LEU A 147 -18.87 -22.33 -3.27
C LEU A 147 -17.83 -21.59 -4.14
N ALA A 148 -18.03 -21.56 -5.47
CA ALA A 148 -17.19 -20.79 -6.38
C ALA A 148 -17.22 -19.29 -6.07
N LYS A 149 -18.39 -18.72 -5.77
CA LYS A 149 -18.52 -17.31 -5.35
C LYS A 149 -17.88 -17.06 -4.00
N PHE A 150 -17.99 -18.01 -3.07
CA PHE A 150 -17.33 -17.94 -1.77
C PHE A 150 -15.80 -17.90 -1.93
N TYR A 151 -15.22 -18.77 -2.76
CA TYR A 151 -13.78 -18.73 -3.07
C TYR A 151 -13.35 -17.47 -3.82
N TRP A 152 -14.19 -16.96 -4.73
CA TRP A 152 -13.97 -15.67 -5.38
C TRP A 152 -13.91 -14.53 -4.36
N ALA A 153 -14.86 -14.48 -3.43
CA ALA A 153 -14.91 -13.49 -2.36
C ALA A 153 -13.74 -13.64 -1.38
N GLY A 154 -13.36 -14.87 -1.04
CA GLY A 154 -12.20 -15.15 -0.19
C GLY A 154 -10.90 -14.67 -0.81
N SER A 155 -10.69 -14.98 -2.09
CA SER A 155 -9.53 -14.49 -2.84
C SER A 155 -9.52 -12.96 -2.96
N LEU A 156 -10.68 -12.30 -3.14
CA LEU A 156 -10.77 -10.84 -3.12
C LEU A 156 -10.35 -10.27 -1.76
N TRP A 157 -10.80 -10.89 -0.67
CA TRP A 157 -10.46 -10.49 0.69
C TRP A 157 -8.94 -10.52 0.92
N TRP A 158 -8.31 -11.65 0.58
CA TRP A 158 -6.86 -11.84 0.69
C TRP A 158 -6.04 -11.03 -0.31
N SER A 159 -6.63 -10.54 -1.41
CA SER A 159 -5.96 -9.67 -2.37
C SER A 159 -5.88 -8.22 -1.89
N PHE A 160 -5.06 -7.97 -0.87
CA PHE A 160 -4.86 -6.63 -0.29
C PHE A 160 -4.37 -5.60 -1.32
N ARG A 161 -3.47 -6.02 -2.21
CA ARG A 161 -2.85 -5.17 -3.23
C ARG A 161 -3.60 -5.16 -4.55
N GLY A 162 -4.57 -6.06 -4.72
CA GLY A 162 -5.28 -6.26 -5.97
C GLY A 162 -4.46 -6.97 -7.04
N ILE A 163 -3.44 -7.75 -6.69
CA ILE A 163 -2.54 -8.36 -7.69
C ILE A 163 -3.33 -9.40 -8.48
N GLY A 164 -3.37 -9.26 -9.81
CA GLY A 164 -4.24 -10.10 -10.63
C GLY A 164 -5.70 -9.66 -10.66
N TRP A 165 -6.03 -8.49 -10.10
CA TRP A 165 -7.33 -7.83 -10.20
C TRP A 165 -7.21 -6.51 -10.95
N ASN A 166 -8.33 -5.99 -11.45
CA ASN A 166 -8.40 -4.75 -12.22
C ASN A 166 -8.02 -3.47 -11.44
N PHE A 167 -7.87 -3.55 -10.12
CA PHE A 167 -7.53 -2.43 -9.26
C PHE A 167 -6.09 -2.51 -8.70
N CYS A 168 -5.24 -3.41 -9.21
CA CYS A 168 -3.84 -3.50 -8.81
C CYS A 168 -3.12 -2.15 -8.99
N CYS A 169 -2.42 -1.69 -7.96
CA CYS A 169 -1.50 -0.56 -8.13
C CYS A 169 -0.32 -0.97 -9.03
N PRO A 170 0.28 -0.04 -9.82
CA PRO A 170 1.47 -0.33 -10.61
C PRO A 170 2.57 -0.88 -9.73
N LEU A 171 2.97 -2.11 -10.04
CA LEU A 171 4.11 -2.74 -9.40
C LEU A 171 5.41 -2.16 -9.96
N PRO A 172 6.48 -2.10 -9.17
CA PRO A 172 7.81 -1.77 -9.68
C PRO A 172 8.26 -2.76 -10.78
N ALA A 173 9.28 -2.38 -11.55
CA ALA A 173 9.81 -3.24 -12.62
C ALA A 173 10.37 -4.55 -12.03
N SER A 174 11.10 -4.44 -10.93
CA SER A 174 11.68 -5.55 -10.17
C SER A 174 10.63 -6.56 -9.68
N SER A 175 9.38 -6.12 -9.49
CA SER A 175 8.25 -6.96 -9.08
C SER A 175 7.53 -7.65 -10.24
N ARG A 176 7.99 -7.46 -11.49
CA ARG A 176 7.42 -8.04 -12.71
C ARG A 176 8.37 -9.04 -13.38
N GLU A 177 9.51 -9.28 -12.75
CA GLU A 177 10.55 -10.21 -13.18
C GLU A 177 10.56 -11.42 -12.24
N ALA A 178 11.26 -12.49 -12.63
CA ALA A 178 11.44 -13.64 -11.74
C ALA A 178 12.12 -13.17 -10.43
N PRO A 179 11.71 -13.66 -9.24
CA PRO A 179 10.82 -14.80 -9.00
C PRO A 179 9.34 -14.44 -8.75
N TYR A 180 8.82 -13.34 -9.32
CA TYR A 180 7.46 -12.83 -9.08
C TYR A 180 6.53 -12.96 -10.30
N THR A 181 6.88 -13.79 -11.27
CA THR A 181 6.08 -14.07 -12.46
C THR A 181 5.25 -15.35 -12.29
N ARG A 182 4.21 -15.52 -13.11
CA ARG A 182 3.33 -16.71 -13.03
C ARG A 182 4.06 -18.05 -13.21
N GLY A 183 5.20 -18.06 -13.90
CA GLY A 183 6.05 -19.25 -14.06
C GLY A 183 7.19 -19.36 -13.04
N SER A 184 7.20 -18.51 -12.00
CA SER A 184 8.30 -18.50 -11.04
C SER A 184 8.26 -19.70 -10.09
N SER A 185 9.45 -20.24 -9.80
CA SER A 185 9.62 -21.34 -8.87
C SER A 185 9.40 -20.90 -7.43
N ARG A 186 8.61 -21.69 -6.67
CA ARG A 186 8.42 -21.51 -5.21
C ARG A 186 9.75 -21.51 -4.46
N ARG A 187 10.69 -22.40 -4.83
CA ARG A 187 12.03 -22.48 -4.24
C ARG A 187 12.83 -21.20 -4.49
N GLN A 188 12.84 -20.71 -5.72
CA GLN A 188 13.58 -19.49 -6.07
C GLN A 188 13.01 -18.28 -5.32
N TRP A 189 11.69 -18.15 -5.24
CA TRP A 189 11.04 -17.11 -4.45
C TRP A 189 11.47 -17.15 -2.99
N PHE A 190 11.47 -18.34 -2.37
CA PHE A 190 11.85 -18.49 -0.97
C PHE A 190 13.31 -18.10 -0.72
N ILE A 191 14.25 -18.59 -1.54
CA ILE A 191 15.68 -18.26 -1.41
C ILE A 191 15.91 -16.75 -1.54
N THR A 192 15.31 -16.11 -2.56
CA THR A 192 15.45 -14.66 -2.79
C THR A 192 14.85 -13.84 -1.66
N ASN A 193 13.67 -14.21 -1.15
CA ASN A 193 13.02 -13.42 -0.10
C ASN A 193 13.61 -13.70 1.29
N LEU A 194 14.12 -14.91 1.53
CA LEU A 194 14.80 -15.23 2.78
C LEU A 194 16.09 -14.42 2.97
N SER A 195 16.89 -14.24 1.90
CA SER A 195 18.10 -13.41 1.99
C SER A 195 17.76 -11.96 2.30
N VAL A 196 16.74 -11.40 1.64
CA VAL A 196 16.22 -10.06 1.94
C VAL A 196 15.74 -10.02 3.38
N TYR A 197 14.94 -10.98 3.84
CA TYR A 197 14.42 -11.02 5.20
C TYR A 197 15.54 -11.04 6.25
N ILE A 198 16.58 -11.87 6.09
CA ILE A 198 17.72 -11.95 7.01
C ILE A 198 18.50 -10.63 7.04
N SER A 199 18.84 -10.07 5.86
CA SER A 199 19.55 -8.78 5.80
C SER A 199 18.71 -7.66 6.42
N SER A 200 17.41 -7.67 6.18
CA SER A 200 16.46 -6.71 6.74
C SER A 200 16.38 -6.81 8.26
N TYR A 201 16.36 -8.04 8.79
CA TYR A 201 16.37 -8.30 10.24
C TYR A 201 17.63 -7.72 10.89
N LEU A 202 18.82 -7.97 10.32
CA LEU A 202 20.07 -7.48 10.89
C LEU A 202 20.14 -5.95 10.91
N VAL A 203 19.66 -5.29 9.85
CA VAL A 203 19.58 -3.82 9.79
C VAL A 203 18.57 -3.29 10.82
N ALA A 204 17.40 -3.92 10.90
CA ALA A 204 16.39 -3.54 11.89
C ALA A 204 16.88 -3.73 13.33
N ASP A 205 17.59 -4.83 13.58
CA ASP A 205 18.20 -5.15 14.87
C ASP A 205 19.25 -4.11 15.24
N TYR A 206 20.15 -3.75 14.33
CA TYR A 206 21.12 -2.68 14.53
C TYR A 206 20.46 -1.35 14.94
N PHE A 207 19.48 -0.89 14.17
CA PHE A 207 18.81 0.39 14.46
C PHE A 207 17.98 0.33 15.74
N ARG A 208 17.35 -0.79 16.03
CA ARG A 208 16.68 -1.02 17.31
C ARG A 208 17.66 -0.94 18.47
N THR A 209 18.76 -1.68 18.41
CA THR A 209 19.80 -1.66 19.44
C THR A 209 20.33 -0.24 19.65
N TYR A 210 20.54 0.51 18.57
CA TYR A 210 20.91 1.92 18.64
C TYR A 210 19.85 2.77 19.35
N GLN A 211 18.56 2.60 19.04
CA GLN A 211 17.47 3.32 19.71
C GLN A 211 17.42 3.02 21.22
N ASP A 212 17.63 1.76 21.61
CA ASP A 212 17.41 1.31 22.98
C ASP A 212 18.62 1.52 23.91
N LEU A 213 19.84 1.39 23.37
CA LEU A 213 21.07 1.27 24.16
C LEU A 213 22.10 2.40 23.89
N SER A 214 21.81 3.35 23.00
CA SER A 214 22.69 4.48 22.73
C SER A 214 22.15 5.81 23.29
N VAL A 215 22.86 6.91 22.98
CA VAL A 215 22.41 8.29 23.25
C VAL A 215 21.04 8.62 22.63
N ALA A 216 20.58 7.86 21.63
CA ALA A 216 19.27 8.04 21.02
C ALA A 216 18.09 7.66 21.93
N LYS A 217 18.35 6.91 23.01
CA LYS A 217 17.33 6.48 23.97
C LYS A 217 16.52 7.63 24.57
N SER A 218 17.13 8.80 24.78
CA SER A 218 16.44 9.98 25.31
C SER A 218 15.39 10.53 24.35
N PHE A 219 15.56 10.31 23.05
CA PHE A 219 14.59 10.73 22.04
C PHE A 219 13.52 9.65 21.82
N PHE A 220 13.91 8.39 21.72
CA PHE A 220 13.00 7.26 21.57
C PHE A 220 12.45 6.75 22.92
N HIS A 221 12.38 7.65 23.91
CA HIS A 221 12.19 7.35 25.33
C HIS A 221 10.88 6.61 25.65
N ASP A 222 10.87 5.96 26.81
CA ASP A 222 9.80 5.05 27.28
C ASP A 222 8.55 5.73 27.82
N VAL A 223 8.47 7.05 27.71
CA VAL A 223 7.37 7.84 28.27
C VAL A 223 6.79 8.73 27.18
N ALA A 224 5.49 8.52 26.92
CA ALA A 224 4.75 9.32 25.96
C ALA A 224 4.81 10.80 26.35
N GLY A 225 5.05 11.66 25.36
CA GLY A 225 5.08 13.12 25.51
C GLY A 225 6.40 13.72 26.03
N ILE A 226 7.46 12.92 26.22
CA ILE A 226 8.75 13.41 26.76
C ILE A 226 9.84 13.51 25.69
N ALA A 227 9.60 13.05 24.46
CA ALA A 227 10.61 13.13 23.42
C ALA A 227 11.02 14.61 23.18
N PRO A 228 12.33 14.93 23.16
CA PRO A 228 12.79 16.27 22.83
C PRO A 228 12.24 16.70 21.47
N ALA A 229 11.98 17.99 21.32
CA ALA A 229 11.52 18.54 20.05
C ALA A 229 12.51 18.17 18.93
N TYR A 230 12.01 17.72 17.78
CA TYR A 230 12.88 17.34 16.67
C TYR A 230 13.72 18.53 16.17
N SER A 231 13.21 19.74 16.33
CA SER A 231 13.92 20.99 16.06
C SER A 231 15.09 21.26 17.01
N SER A 232 15.18 20.64 18.19
CA SER A 232 16.34 20.80 19.09
C SER A 232 17.49 19.84 18.75
N LEU A 233 17.27 18.88 17.86
CA LEU A 233 18.29 17.94 17.41
C LEU A 233 19.25 18.59 16.40
N THR A 234 20.52 18.18 16.44
CA THR A 234 21.49 18.49 15.38
C THR A 234 21.08 17.84 14.05
N THR A 235 21.57 18.36 12.93
CA THR A 235 21.28 17.79 11.59
C THR A 235 21.65 16.31 11.50
N GLY A 236 22.79 15.91 12.08
CA GLY A 236 23.22 14.51 12.13
C GLY A 236 22.25 13.62 12.92
N GLN A 237 21.81 14.06 14.10
CA GLN A 237 20.80 13.34 14.89
C GLN A 237 19.48 13.21 14.15
N ARG A 238 18.98 14.31 13.56
CA ARG A 238 17.75 14.30 12.75
C ARG A 238 17.81 13.25 11.63
N ALA A 239 18.94 13.19 10.92
CA ALA A 239 19.15 12.19 9.87
C ALA A 239 19.13 10.76 10.43
N VAL A 240 19.93 10.47 11.45
CA VAL A 240 20.03 9.11 12.02
C VAL A 240 18.70 8.67 12.64
N TYR A 241 18.00 9.55 13.37
CA TYR A 241 16.74 9.22 14.03
C TYR A 241 15.60 9.01 13.02
N SER A 242 15.61 9.78 11.92
CA SER A 242 14.71 9.53 10.79
C SER A 242 14.96 8.18 10.14
N ILE A 243 16.23 7.85 9.88
CA ILE A 243 16.59 6.54 9.30
C ILE A 243 16.17 5.41 10.24
N ALA A 244 16.45 5.52 11.54
CA ALA A 244 16.05 4.52 12.54
C ALA A 244 14.53 4.30 12.54
N THR A 245 13.75 5.39 12.53
CA THR A 245 12.28 5.34 12.45
C THR A 245 11.81 4.66 11.17
N VAL A 246 12.36 5.05 10.01
CA VAL A 246 12.00 4.47 8.71
C VAL A 246 12.35 2.99 8.64
N VAL A 247 13.51 2.58 9.13
CA VAL A 247 13.94 1.17 9.17
C VAL A 247 13.00 0.34 10.02
N ARG A 248 12.58 0.85 11.19
CA ARG A 248 11.62 0.15 12.06
C ARG A 248 10.28 -0.06 11.36
N VAL A 249 9.71 0.99 10.77
CA VAL A 249 8.45 0.90 10.01
C VAL A 249 8.62 -0.06 8.82
N TRP A 250 9.73 0.03 8.10
CA TRP A 250 10.03 -0.80 6.95
C TRP A 250 10.11 -2.29 7.33
N TRP A 251 10.80 -2.63 8.43
CA TRP A 251 10.88 -3.99 8.95
C TRP A 251 9.51 -4.52 9.41
N SER A 252 8.74 -3.70 10.15
CA SER A 252 7.38 -4.04 10.58
C SER A 252 6.41 -4.29 9.43
N LEU A 253 6.72 -3.85 8.21
CA LEU A 253 5.93 -4.16 7.01
C LEU A 253 6.44 -5.41 6.29
N ILE A 254 7.75 -5.57 6.14
CA ILE A 254 8.35 -6.68 5.39
C ILE A 254 8.22 -8.00 6.16
N SER A 255 8.45 -7.97 7.46
CA SER A 255 8.48 -9.17 8.28
C SER A 255 7.16 -9.96 8.23
N PRO A 256 5.99 -9.39 8.60
CA PRO A 256 4.72 -10.12 8.55
C PRO A 256 4.36 -10.53 7.11
N ALA A 257 4.70 -9.72 6.12
CA ALA A 257 4.41 -10.06 4.73
C ALA A 257 5.21 -11.26 4.21
N PHE A 258 6.48 -11.35 4.58
CA PHE A 258 7.31 -12.50 4.28
C PHE A 258 6.77 -13.75 5.01
N MET A 259 6.40 -13.62 6.28
CA MET A 259 5.85 -14.74 7.06
C MET A 259 4.54 -15.27 6.46
N VAL A 260 3.56 -14.40 6.22
CA VAL A 260 2.27 -14.80 5.64
C VAL A 260 2.45 -15.30 4.21
N GLY A 261 3.29 -14.65 3.40
CA GLY A 261 3.57 -15.09 2.03
C GLY A 261 4.25 -16.44 1.97
N SER A 262 5.23 -16.68 2.83
CA SER A 262 5.90 -17.98 2.94
C SER A 262 4.93 -19.08 3.37
N LEU A 263 4.08 -18.81 4.37
CA LEU A 263 3.05 -19.76 4.80
C LEU A 263 2.09 -20.10 3.67
N ALA A 264 1.54 -19.09 2.98
CA ALA A 264 0.59 -19.29 1.91
C ALA A 264 1.22 -20.04 0.73
N ILE A 265 2.43 -19.69 0.30
CA ILE A 265 3.14 -20.37 -0.78
C ILE A 265 3.49 -21.81 -0.40
N ALA A 266 3.89 -22.07 0.84
CA ALA A 266 4.21 -23.41 1.33
C ALA A 266 2.97 -24.31 1.38
N VAL A 267 1.86 -23.83 1.95
CA VAL A 267 0.57 -24.54 1.96
C VAL A 267 0.11 -24.79 0.52
N GLY A 268 0.19 -23.76 -0.34
CA GLY A 268 -0.14 -23.88 -1.75
C GLY A 268 0.68 -24.95 -2.47
N GLY A 269 2.00 -25.00 -2.21
CA GLY A 269 2.88 -26.02 -2.76
C GLY A 269 2.56 -27.43 -2.26
N TYR A 270 2.29 -27.59 -0.96
CA TYR A 270 1.97 -28.88 -0.35
C TYR A 270 0.61 -29.43 -0.85
N MET A 271 -0.38 -28.55 -0.98
CA MET A 271 -1.74 -28.91 -1.40
C MET A 271 -1.91 -28.96 -2.93
N GLY A 272 -0.89 -28.58 -3.70
CA GLY A 272 -0.99 -28.42 -5.16
C GLY A 272 -1.93 -27.29 -5.58
N TRP A 273 -2.18 -26.32 -4.70
CA TRP A 273 -3.05 -25.18 -5.00
C TRP A 273 -2.30 -24.10 -5.78
N GLU A 274 -2.99 -23.60 -6.80
CA GLU A 274 -2.51 -22.55 -7.69
C GLU A 274 -3.37 -21.30 -7.54
N GLY A 275 -2.83 -20.14 -7.92
CA GLY A 275 -3.52 -18.84 -7.84
C GLY A 275 -2.77 -17.81 -7.01
N GLU A 276 -3.31 -16.59 -6.96
CA GLU A 276 -2.64 -15.41 -6.38
C GLU A 276 -2.09 -15.69 -4.97
N LEU A 277 -2.94 -16.20 -4.08
CA LEU A 277 -2.57 -16.43 -2.69
C LEU A 277 -1.49 -17.53 -2.53
N TRP A 278 -1.52 -18.54 -3.40
CA TRP A 278 -0.81 -19.80 -3.21
C TRP A 278 0.51 -19.90 -3.98
N THR A 279 0.87 -18.86 -4.73
CA THR A 279 1.99 -18.90 -5.68
C THR A 279 2.85 -17.63 -5.61
N PRO A 280 4.14 -17.71 -6.01
CA PRO A 280 5.08 -16.59 -5.90
C PRO A 280 4.63 -15.26 -6.51
N TRP A 281 3.86 -15.30 -7.61
CA TRP A 281 3.48 -14.08 -8.33
C TRP A 281 2.47 -13.21 -7.60
N GLY A 282 1.71 -13.75 -6.63
CA GLY A 282 0.84 -12.94 -5.77
C GLY A 282 1.57 -12.27 -4.61
N TRP A 283 2.85 -12.63 -4.38
CA TRP A 283 3.67 -12.11 -3.29
C TRP A 283 4.94 -11.40 -3.77
N PRO A 284 4.84 -10.38 -4.66
CA PRO A 284 5.98 -9.52 -4.95
C PRO A 284 6.34 -8.65 -3.73
N PRO A 285 7.54 -8.06 -3.69
CA PRO A 285 7.94 -7.17 -2.61
C PRO A 285 6.94 -6.03 -2.42
N ILE A 286 6.68 -5.67 -1.16
CA ILE A 286 5.79 -4.54 -0.81
C ILE A 286 6.47 -3.19 -1.05
N ILE A 287 7.80 -3.21 -0.97
CA ILE A 287 8.67 -2.05 -1.08
C ILE A 287 9.58 -2.29 -2.27
N GLY A 288 9.60 -1.33 -3.19
CA GLY A 288 10.43 -1.37 -4.40
C GLY A 288 11.91 -1.19 -4.07
N ASN A 289 12.77 -1.52 -5.03
CA ASN A 289 14.21 -1.42 -4.85
C ASN A 289 14.66 0.05 -4.90
N LEU A 290 15.60 0.46 -4.04
CA LEU A 290 16.25 1.77 -4.12
C LEU A 290 16.91 2.05 -5.48
N LEU A 291 17.35 1.00 -6.18
CA LEU A 291 17.85 1.14 -7.55
C LEU A 291 16.79 1.68 -8.52
N GLU A 292 15.51 1.36 -8.30
CA GLU A 292 14.41 1.89 -9.13
C GLU A 292 14.16 3.37 -8.83
N LEU A 293 14.25 3.76 -7.55
CA LEU A 293 14.23 5.17 -7.16
C LEU A 293 15.42 5.92 -7.76
N TRP A 294 16.61 5.33 -7.78
CA TRP A 294 17.78 5.93 -8.44
C TRP A 294 17.59 6.07 -9.96
N ARG A 295 17.03 5.05 -10.62
CA ARG A 295 16.76 5.07 -12.08
C ARG A 295 15.69 6.10 -12.46
N HIS A 296 14.71 6.31 -11.59
CA HIS A 296 13.60 7.25 -11.78
C HIS A 296 13.39 8.12 -10.54
N PRO A 297 14.29 9.07 -10.24
CA PRO A 297 14.27 9.76 -8.97
C PRO A 297 13.18 10.80 -8.85
N GLY A 298 12.70 10.97 -7.62
CA GLY A 298 11.64 11.90 -7.25
C GLY A 298 10.69 11.31 -6.21
N LEU A 299 10.02 12.21 -5.49
CA LEU A 299 8.95 11.89 -4.54
C LEU A 299 7.79 11.17 -5.23
N SER A 300 7.56 11.51 -6.50
CA SER A 300 6.53 10.85 -7.31
C SER A 300 6.80 9.35 -7.42
N THR A 301 8.02 8.93 -7.73
CA THR A 301 8.40 7.51 -7.77
C THR A 301 8.37 6.88 -6.38
N MET A 302 8.86 7.60 -5.36
CA MET A 302 8.84 7.12 -3.97
C MET A 302 7.42 6.70 -3.56
N TRP A 303 6.47 7.62 -3.63
CA TRP A 303 5.10 7.39 -3.16
C TRP A 303 4.25 6.56 -4.13
N SER A 304 4.54 6.61 -5.43
CA SER A 304 3.72 5.94 -6.45
C SER A 304 4.29 4.63 -6.98
N ARG A 305 5.44 4.15 -6.52
CA ARG A 305 6.01 2.88 -7.03
C ARG A 305 6.77 2.10 -5.98
N THR A 306 7.56 2.77 -5.13
CA THR A 306 8.52 2.06 -4.29
C THR A 306 8.12 1.99 -2.82
N TRP A 307 7.29 2.89 -2.31
CA TRP A 307 6.85 2.87 -0.91
C TRP A 307 5.47 2.24 -0.76
N GLN A 308 5.39 1.20 0.07
CA GLN A 308 4.18 0.57 0.64
C GLN A 308 3.01 0.36 -0.35
N GLY A 309 2.93 -0.85 -0.91
CA GLY A 309 1.86 -1.22 -1.87
C GLY A 309 0.47 -1.45 -1.29
N TYR A 310 0.30 -1.62 0.03
CA TYR A 310 -0.98 -2.02 0.64
C TYR A 310 -2.00 -0.88 0.76
N ASN A 311 -1.60 0.26 1.34
CA ASN A 311 -2.50 1.39 1.57
C ASN A 311 -2.80 2.13 0.27
N ARG A 312 -1.89 2.07 -0.69
CA ARG A 312 -2.02 2.78 -1.96
C ARG A 312 -3.30 2.43 -2.72
N ARG A 313 -3.69 1.15 -2.72
CA ARG A 313 -4.90 0.67 -3.39
C ARG A 313 -6.14 1.33 -2.80
N PHE A 314 -6.26 1.29 -1.48
CA PHE A 314 -7.35 1.92 -0.75
C PHE A 314 -7.40 3.43 -1.01
N LEU A 315 -6.27 4.11 -0.88
CA LEU A 315 -6.16 5.56 -1.10
C LEU A 315 -6.47 5.96 -2.54
N TYR A 316 -6.13 5.11 -3.51
CA TYR A 316 -6.47 5.33 -4.91
C TYR A 316 -7.98 5.18 -5.15
N VAL A 317 -8.62 4.11 -4.67
CA VAL A 317 -10.05 3.90 -4.88
C VAL A 317 -10.88 4.98 -4.15
N LEU A 318 -10.62 5.19 -2.85
CA LEU A 318 -11.42 6.14 -2.06
C LEU A 318 -11.02 7.60 -2.30
N GLY A 319 -9.73 7.91 -2.30
CA GLY A 319 -9.27 9.29 -2.44
C GLY A 319 -9.30 9.78 -3.89
N TRP A 320 -8.68 9.03 -4.79
CA TRP A 320 -8.50 9.49 -6.16
C TRP A 320 -9.75 9.31 -7.02
N ILE A 321 -10.34 8.10 -7.03
CA ILE A 321 -11.51 7.79 -7.86
C ILE A 321 -12.79 8.32 -7.22
N PHE A 322 -13.11 7.92 -5.98
CA PHE A 322 -14.38 8.30 -5.36
C PHE A 322 -14.44 9.79 -5.08
N LEU A 323 -13.59 10.31 -4.21
CA LEU A 323 -13.65 11.72 -3.84
C LEU A 323 -13.20 12.63 -4.99
N GLY A 324 -12.07 12.32 -5.62
CA GLY A 324 -11.53 13.13 -6.71
C GLY A 324 -12.40 13.14 -7.96
N GLU A 325 -12.75 11.98 -8.51
CA GLU A 325 -13.44 11.89 -9.82
C GLU A 325 -14.97 11.88 -9.68
N LYS A 326 -15.54 11.12 -8.74
CA LYS A 326 -17.01 10.99 -8.61
C LYS A 326 -17.64 12.14 -7.81
N VAL A 327 -17.07 12.53 -6.67
CA VAL A 327 -17.67 13.56 -5.78
C VAL A 327 -17.29 14.96 -6.23
N LEU A 328 -15.99 15.22 -6.47
CA LEU A 328 -15.50 16.54 -6.87
C LEU A 328 -15.57 16.79 -8.39
N GLY A 329 -15.90 15.78 -9.20
CA GLY A 329 -16.03 15.92 -10.65
C GLY A 329 -14.72 16.25 -11.39
N LEU A 330 -13.56 15.96 -10.79
CA LEU A 330 -12.26 16.26 -11.41
C LEU A 330 -11.98 15.28 -12.56
N THR A 331 -11.23 15.73 -13.57
CA THR A 331 -10.93 14.95 -14.79
C THR A 331 -10.35 13.58 -14.44
N HIS A 332 -10.78 12.51 -15.12
CA HIS A 332 -10.14 11.20 -14.98
C HIS A 332 -8.65 11.27 -15.34
N THR A 333 -7.79 10.95 -14.38
CA THR A 333 -6.34 11.08 -14.52
C THR A 333 -5.61 9.90 -13.90
N GLY A 334 -4.48 9.50 -14.48
CA GLY A 334 -3.77 8.30 -14.05
C GLY A 334 -4.31 7.05 -14.73
N LEU A 335 -4.16 5.89 -14.09
CA LEU A 335 -4.52 4.58 -14.66
C LEU A 335 -6.04 4.42 -14.85
N SER A 336 -6.85 5.27 -14.19
CA SER A 336 -8.30 5.38 -14.38
C SER A 336 -8.68 5.97 -15.75
N ALA A 337 -7.74 6.59 -16.47
CA ALA A 337 -8.01 7.29 -17.73
C ALA A 337 -8.08 6.38 -18.97
N HIS A 338 -8.24 5.07 -18.82
CA HIS A 338 -8.21 4.13 -19.94
C HIS A 338 -9.48 3.28 -20.09
N PRO A 339 -10.64 3.87 -20.45
CA PRO A 339 -11.74 3.10 -20.98
C PRO A 339 -11.26 2.30 -22.20
N THR A 340 -11.43 0.97 -22.17
CA THR A 340 -11.24 0.06 -23.31
C THR A 340 -12.28 0.25 -24.43
N VAL A 341 -13.03 1.35 -24.40
CA VAL A 341 -13.90 1.73 -25.51
C VAL A 341 -13.12 2.79 -26.30
N PRO A 342 -12.73 2.51 -27.57
CA PRO A 342 -12.14 3.54 -28.40
C PRO A 342 -13.09 4.75 -28.43
N PRO A 343 -12.57 6.00 -28.45
CA PRO A 343 -13.45 7.14 -28.58
C PRO A 343 -14.32 6.92 -29.82
N SER A 344 -15.64 6.89 -29.65
CA SER A 344 -16.53 7.08 -30.79
C SER A 344 -16.10 8.38 -31.44
N ASN A 345 -15.88 8.38 -32.77
CA ASN A 345 -15.41 9.52 -33.56
C ASN A 345 -16.37 10.74 -33.53
N SER A 346 -17.26 10.83 -32.57
CA SER A 346 -18.39 11.74 -32.50
C SER A 346 -18.73 12.13 -31.06
N SER A 347 -17.83 12.80 -30.34
CA SER A 347 -18.23 13.64 -29.20
C SER A 347 -17.12 14.57 -28.74
N SER A 348 -17.34 15.86 -29.02
CA SER A 348 -16.88 17.07 -28.32
C SER A 348 -15.79 16.96 -27.24
N ARG A 349 -14.79 17.84 -27.41
CA ARG A 349 -13.62 18.16 -26.58
C ARG A 349 -13.88 18.55 -25.10
N SER A 350 -15.05 18.31 -24.53
CA SER A 350 -15.43 18.87 -23.21
C SER A 350 -16.49 18.08 -22.43
N SER A 351 -16.91 16.90 -22.88
CA SER A 351 -17.85 16.06 -22.12
C SER A 351 -17.11 15.01 -21.28
N PRO A 352 -17.36 14.90 -19.95
CA PRO A 352 -16.86 13.79 -19.15
C PRO A 352 -17.51 12.50 -19.64
N ASN A 353 -16.70 11.48 -19.95
CA ASN A 353 -17.21 10.14 -20.26
C ASN A 353 -17.99 9.59 -19.04
N PRO A 354 -19.12 8.92 -19.25
CA PRO A 354 -19.91 8.38 -18.16
C PRO A 354 -19.20 7.19 -17.48
N SER A 355 -19.05 7.35 -16.17
CA SER A 355 -19.01 6.35 -15.09
C SER A 355 -17.98 5.22 -15.11
N GLY A 356 -17.02 5.32 -14.18
CA GLY A 356 -16.83 4.30 -13.13
C GLY A 356 -16.18 2.96 -13.50
N GLN A 357 -16.00 2.63 -14.78
CA GLN A 357 -15.32 1.39 -15.15
C GLN A 357 -13.81 1.57 -15.10
N ILE A 358 -13.20 1.12 -14.00
CA ILE A 358 -11.77 0.85 -13.90
C ILE A 358 -11.44 -0.24 -14.92
N THR A 359 -10.90 0.20 -16.04
CA THR A 359 -10.72 -0.62 -17.25
C THR A 359 -9.30 -1.19 -17.30
N PRO A 360 -9.12 -2.35 -17.96
CA PRO A 360 -7.98 -3.22 -17.76
C PRO A 360 -6.80 -2.74 -18.60
N SER A 361 -6.03 -1.80 -18.07
CA SER A 361 -4.63 -1.71 -18.43
C SER A 361 -3.81 -1.71 -17.16
N HIS A 362 -3.55 -2.90 -16.62
CA HIS A 362 -2.19 -3.27 -16.28
C HIS A 362 -2.10 -4.77 -15.94
N PRO A 363 -1.59 -5.62 -16.86
CA PRO A 363 -1.00 -6.90 -16.45
C PRO A 363 0.13 -6.65 -15.45
N LEU A 364 0.71 -7.68 -14.85
CA LEU A 364 2.16 -7.66 -14.55
C LEU A 364 2.85 -7.47 -15.90
N PRO A 365 3.14 -6.25 -16.37
CA PRO A 365 3.59 -6.05 -17.73
C PRO A 365 5.06 -6.40 -17.72
N THR A 366 5.46 -7.43 -18.47
CA THR A 366 6.87 -7.69 -18.76
C THR A 366 7.51 -6.51 -19.53
N LYS A 367 6.70 -5.60 -20.09
CA LYS A 367 7.14 -4.37 -20.77
C LYS A 367 6.53 -3.13 -20.12
N ALA A 368 7.35 -2.12 -19.83
CA ALA A 368 6.89 -0.87 -19.22
C ALA A 368 5.72 -0.26 -20.03
N PRO A 369 4.62 0.18 -19.38
CA PRO A 369 3.54 0.83 -20.11
C PRO A 369 4.04 2.07 -20.84
N GLN A 370 3.71 2.15 -22.12
CA GLN A 370 3.73 3.41 -22.84
C GLN A 370 2.49 4.21 -22.40
N LEU A 371 2.63 4.95 -21.30
CA LEU A 371 1.60 5.88 -20.87
C LEU A 371 1.53 7.02 -21.89
N PRO A 372 0.33 7.37 -22.42
CA PRO A 372 0.20 8.47 -23.34
C PRO A 372 0.67 9.76 -22.67
N THR A 373 1.66 10.40 -23.28
CA THR A 373 2.25 11.68 -22.88
C THR A 373 1.31 12.83 -23.24
N ARG A 374 0.12 12.88 -22.64
CA ARG A 374 -0.71 14.08 -22.71
C ARG A 374 0.11 15.22 -22.11
N LYS A 375 0.32 16.31 -22.86
CA LYS A 375 0.95 17.52 -22.31
C LYS A 375 0.14 17.93 -21.07
N LEU A 376 0.79 17.97 -19.91
CA LEU A 376 0.18 18.42 -18.66
C LEU A 376 -0.14 19.91 -18.81
N SER A 377 -1.41 20.25 -19.00
CA SER A 377 -1.86 21.65 -18.93
C SER A 377 -1.82 22.13 -17.47
N PRO A 378 -1.68 23.45 -17.23
CA PRO A 378 -1.75 23.99 -15.87
C PRO A 378 -3.04 23.60 -15.13
N GLY A 379 -4.18 23.57 -15.84
CA GLY A 379 -5.45 23.10 -15.29
C GLY A 379 -5.41 21.63 -14.87
N LEU A 380 -4.78 20.76 -15.66
CA LEU A 380 -4.61 19.36 -15.31
C LEU A 380 -3.64 19.16 -14.13
N MET A 381 -2.60 19.99 -14.03
CA MET A 381 -1.68 19.99 -12.89
C MET A 381 -2.40 20.40 -11.60
N LEU A 382 -3.25 21.43 -11.65
CA LEU A 382 -4.05 21.87 -10.51
C LEU A 382 -5.02 20.76 -10.05
N GLN A 383 -5.74 20.13 -10.99
CA GLN A 383 -6.64 19.03 -10.64
C GLN A 383 -5.90 17.84 -10.02
N ASN A 384 -4.72 17.49 -10.55
CA ASN A 384 -3.88 16.45 -9.96
C ASN A 384 -3.38 16.85 -8.56
N LEU A 385 -3.03 18.11 -8.33
CA LEU A 385 -2.66 18.61 -7.01
C LEU A 385 -3.83 18.48 -6.02
N ILE A 386 -5.04 18.87 -6.40
CA ILE A 386 -6.24 18.73 -5.55
C ILE A 386 -6.47 17.25 -5.20
N LYS A 387 -6.42 16.34 -6.19
CA LYS A 387 -6.54 14.91 -5.92
C LYS A 387 -5.42 14.38 -5.02
N SER A 388 -4.19 14.84 -5.21
CA SER A 388 -3.06 14.48 -4.34
C SER A 388 -3.28 14.98 -2.91
N LEU A 389 -3.79 16.20 -2.71
CA LEU A 389 -4.15 16.71 -1.38
C LEU A 389 -5.20 15.85 -0.70
N VAL A 390 -6.24 15.41 -1.43
CA VAL A 390 -7.24 14.46 -0.91
C VAL A 390 -6.58 13.14 -0.51
N VAL A 391 -5.81 12.53 -1.40
CA VAL A 391 -5.16 11.22 -1.16
C VAL A 391 -4.19 11.27 0.02
N PHE A 392 -3.32 12.27 0.07
CA PHE A 392 -2.36 12.41 1.16
C PHE A 392 -3.03 12.87 2.47
N GLY A 393 -4.08 13.69 2.41
CA GLY A 393 -4.89 14.04 3.57
C GLY A 393 -5.56 12.81 4.19
N LEU A 394 -6.17 11.95 3.37
CA LEU A 394 -6.71 10.66 3.82
C LEU A 394 -5.63 9.75 4.39
N SER A 395 -4.46 9.69 3.75
CA SER A 395 -3.32 8.95 4.30
C SER A 395 -2.93 9.48 5.67
N GLY A 396 -2.83 10.79 5.84
CA GLY A 396 -2.51 11.41 7.13
C GLY A 396 -3.51 11.07 8.22
N ILE A 397 -4.80 11.25 7.94
CA ILE A 397 -5.89 10.87 8.86
C ILE A 397 -5.83 9.38 9.18
N HIS A 398 -5.57 8.53 8.18
CA HIS A 398 -5.46 7.09 8.37
C HIS A 398 -4.30 6.70 9.28
N HIS A 399 -3.15 7.38 9.19
CA HIS A 399 -2.03 7.15 10.13
C HIS A 399 -2.36 7.69 11.53
N ASP A 400 -3.12 8.78 11.64
CA ASP A 400 -3.58 9.32 12.93
C ASP A 400 -4.71 8.48 13.58
N ILE A 401 -5.34 7.56 12.85
CA ILE A 401 -6.15 6.49 13.48
C ILE A 401 -5.25 5.55 14.30
N GLY A 402 -4.04 5.24 13.82
CA GLY A 402 -3.04 4.55 14.63
C GLY A 402 -2.60 5.37 15.85
N THR A 403 -2.46 6.69 15.69
CA THR A 403 -2.21 7.63 16.81
C THR A 403 -3.30 7.52 17.88
N LEU A 404 -4.58 7.45 17.48
CA LEU A 404 -5.70 7.25 18.39
C LEU A 404 -5.61 5.90 19.13
N GLY A 405 -5.23 4.82 18.45
CA GLY A 405 -5.00 3.51 19.08
C GLY A 405 -3.94 3.56 20.18
N LEU A 406 -2.78 4.16 19.89
CA LEU A 406 -1.73 4.37 20.88
C LEU A 406 -2.15 5.29 22.02
N PHE A 407 -2.88 6.37 21.71
CA PHE A 407 -3.38 7.29 22.72
C PHE A 407 -4.28 6.57 23.72
N ARG A 408 -5.20 5.72 23.24
CA ARG A 408 -6.09 4.92 24.10
C ARG A 408 -5.35 3.88 24.93
N LYS A 409 -4.27 3.31 24.41
CA LYS A 409 -3.42 2.36 25.15
C LYS A 409 -2.76 3.01 26.37
N PHE A 410 -2.34 4.28 26.25
CA PHE A 410 -1.55 4.94 27.30
C PHE A 410 -2.32 5.91 28.20
N ASN A 411 -3.53 6.32 27.81
CA ASN A 411 -4.32 7.29 28.57
C ASN A 411 -5.55 6.63 29.18
N PRO A 412 -5.99 7.05 30.38
CA PRO A 412 -7.22 6.58 30.98
C PRO A 412 -8.44 6.77 30.06
N PRO A 413 -9.45 5.88 30.12
CA PRO A 413 -10.71 6.06 29.41
C PRO A 413 -11.32 7.44 29.68
N GLY A 414 -11.76 8.12 28.62
CA GLY A 414 -12.35 9.46 28.72
C GLY A 414 -11.36 10.62 28.69
N THR A 415 -10.05 10.37 28.66
CA THR A 415 -9.04 11.43 28.51
C THR A 415 -9.24 12.17 27.19
N PRO A 416 -9.44 13.50 27.20
CA PRO A 416 -9.66 14.25 25.97
C PRO A 416 -8.35 14.39 25.17
N MET A 417 -8.39 14.11 23.88
CA MET A 417 -7.29 14.44 22.97
C MET A 417 -7.35 15.91 22.56
N THR A 418 -6.23 16.61 22.72
CA THR A 418 -6.03 17.95 22.15
C THR A 418 -6.04 17.91 20.63
N PHE A 419 -6.32 19.04 19.98
CA PHE A 419 -6.30 19.12 18.50
C PHE A 419 -4.95 18.69 17.91
N LYS A 420 -3.84 19.11 18.53
CA LYS A 420 -2.48 18.73 18.10
C LYS A 420 -2.25 17.21 18.18
N GLN A 421 -2.78 16.55 19.21
CA GLN A 421 -2.65 15.09 19.35
C GLN A 421 -3.52 14.32 18.35
N ARG A 422 -4.64 14.89 17.88
CA ARG A 422 -5.50 14.26 16.88
C ARG A 422 -4.89 14.25 15.48
N PHE A 423 -4.03 15.23 15.18
CA PHE A 423 -3.42 15.42 13.86
C PHE A 423 -1.90 15.51 13.99
N LEU A 424 -1.30 14.50 14.62
CA LEU A 424 0.12 14.53 14.95
C LEU A 424 0.97 14.12 13.73
N LEU A 425 0.55 13.07 13.02
CA LEU A 425 1.28 12.53 11.86
C LEU A 425 0.78 13.12 10.55
N ALA A 426 -0.49 13.54 10.47
CA ALA A 426 -1.10 14.08 9.26
C ALA A 426 -0.32 15.21 8.56
N PRO A 427 0.31 16.17 9.26
CA PRO A 427 1.08 17.23 8.63
C PRO A 427 2.21 16.72 7.71
N PHE A 428 2.87 15.61 8.07
CA PHE A 428 3.86 14.96 7.23
C PHE A 428 3.28 14.60 5.86
N PHE A 429 2.08 14.03 5.82
CA PHE A 429 1.45 13.60 4.58
C PHE A 429 0.91 14.78 3.78
N VAL A 430 0.22 15.73 4.44
CA VAL A 430 -0.41 16.89 3.79
C VAL A 430 0.61 17.80 3.10
N ALA A 431 1.86 17.82 3.57
CA ALA A 431 2.93 18.58 2.91
C ALA A 431 3.40 17.96 1.58
N GLN A 432 3.31 16.63 1.40
CA GLN A 432 3.91 15.94 0.24
C GLN A 432 3.39 16.40 -1.14
N PRO A 433 2.09 16.67 -1.34
CA PRO A 433 1.57 17.19 -2.61
C PRO A 433 2.22 18.50 -3.08
N VAL A 434 2.66 19.37 -2.16
CA VAL A 434 3.32 20.62 -2.51
C VAL A 434 4.65 20.34 -3.21
N ALA A 435 5.48 19.47 -2.65
CA ALA A 435 6.73 19.10 -3.30
C ALA A 435 6.56 18.28 -4.56
N LEU A 436 5.51 17.45 -4.64
CA LEU A 436 5.15 16.78 -5.89
C LEU A 436 4.79 17.78 -7.00
N ALA A 437 4.07 18.86 -6.67
CA ALA A 437 3.74 19.92 -7.62
C ALA A 437 4.98 20.73 -8.04
N VAL A 438 5.84 21.09 -7.09
CA VAL A 438 7.13 21.77 -7.38
C VAL A 438 8.02 20.89 -8.26
N GLU A 439 8.18 19.62 -7.92
CA GLU A 439 8.93 18.64 -8.71
C GLU A 439 8.35 18.52 -10.13
N ALA A 440 7.03 18.42 -10.26
CA ALA A 440 6.36 18.33 -11.55
C ALA A 440 6.53 19.60 -12.40
N ALA A 441 6.47 20.79 -11.79
CA ALA A 441 6.68 22.07 -12.46
C ALA A 441 8.12 22.19 -12.98
N ILE A 442 9.12 21.92 -12.13
CA ILE A 442 10.54 21.94 -12.49
C ILE A 442 10.82 20.94 -13.61
N LYS A 443 10.36 19.69 -13.47
CA LYS A 443 10.55 18.65 -14.50
C LYS A 443 9.89 19.03 -15.82
N THR A 444 8.73 19.67 -15.79
CA THR A 444 8.01 20.11 -17.00
C THR A 444 8.74 21.25 -17.69
N ALA A 445 9.16 22.27 -16.93
CA ALA A 445 9.95 23.39 -17.45
C ALA A 445 11.28 22.91 -18.05
N TRP A 446 12.00 22.04 -17.33
CA TRP A 446 13.26 21.46 -17.78
C TRP A 446 13.12 20.64 -19.06
N ARG A 447 12.12 19.75 -19.14
CA ARG A 447 11.84 18.99 -20.36
C ARG A 447 11.45 19.89 -21.53
N GLY A 448 10.66 20.94 -21.27
CA GLY A 448 10.29 21.94 -22.27
C GLY A 448 11.51 22.68 -22.82
N TRP A 449 12.42 23.09 -21.93
CA TRP A 449 13.69 23.70 -22.30
C TRP A 449 14.57 22.76 -23.11
N LYS A 450 14.78 21.50 -22.67
CA LYS A 450 15.57 20.49 -23.42
C LYS A 450 15.05 20.31 -24.83
N VAL A 451 13.73 20.19 -25.00
CA VAL A 451 13.12 20.00 -26.33
C VAL A 451 13.30 21.24 -27.22
N LYS A 452 13.27 22.44 -26.65
CA LYS A 452 13.41 23.71 -27.39
C LYS A 452 14.86 24.00 -27.78
N VAL A 453 15.81 23.80 -26.86
CA VAL A 453 17.21 24.21 -27.03
C VAL A 453 18.08 23.09 -27.58
N HIS A 454 17.79 21.84 -27.24
CA HIS A 454 18.57 20.67 -27.68
C HIS A 454 17.66 19.60 -28.33
N PRO A 455 17.06 19.88 -29.49
CA PRO A 455 16.14 18.95 -30.15
C PRO A 455 16.78 17.60 -30.51
N GLY A 456 18.10 17.57 -30.73
CA GLY A 456 18.88 16.37 -31.03
C GLY A 456 19.02 15.37 -29.87
N TRP A 457 18.66 15.76 -28.64
CA TRP A 457 18.68 14.87 -27.46
C TRP A 457 17.46 13.95 -27.35
N LYS A 458 16.52 13.99 -28.31
CA LYS A 458 15.36 13.09 -28.33
C LYS A 458 15.75 11.64 -28.67
N ARG A 459 14.86 10.70 -28.29
CA ARG A 459 14.92 9.30 -28.71
C ARG A 459 14.92 9.24 -30.25
N GLY A 460 16.02 8.81 -30.86
CA GLY A 460 16.23 8.77 -32.32
C GLY A 460 17.33 9.71 -32.87
N GLY A 461 17.95 10.55 -32.02
CA GLY A 461 19.17 11.31 -32.34
C GLY A 461 20.43 10.74 -31.67
N SER A 462 21.41 11.56 -31.33
CA SER A 462 22.63 11.15 -30.60
C SER A 462 22.38 10.74 -29.13
N GLY A 463 21.15 10.93 -28.63
CA GLY A 463 20.75 10.68 -27.25
C GLY A 463 21.14 11.81 -26.29
N GLU A 464 20.55 11.79 -25.09
CA GLU A 464 20.95 12.69 -23.99
C GLU A 464 22.35 12.33 -23.49
N PRO A 465 23.24 13.32 -23.24
CA PRO A 465 24.56 13.05 -22.67
C PRO A 465 24.48 12.32 -21.33
N ALA A 466 25.35 11.30 -21.14
CA ALA A 466 25.31 10.46 -19.94
C ALA A 466 25.55 11.25 -18.63
N TRP A 467 26.46 12.24 -18.65
CA TRP A 467 26.73 13.11 -17.50
C TRP A 467 25.49 13.92 -17.09
N LEU A 468 24.68 14.36 -18.06
CA LEU A 468 23.47 15.12 -17.81
C LEU A 468 22.41 14.22 -17.16
N VAL A 469 22.21 13.02 -17.69
CA VAL A 469 21.31 12.01 -17.10
C VAL A 469 21.72 11.68 -15.67
N PHE A 470 23.03 11.56 -15.41
CA PHE A 470 23.55 11.33 -14.06
C PHE A 470 23.24 12.50 -13.12
N LEU A 471 23.52 13.75 -13.52
CA LEU A 471 23.22 14.93 -12.71
C LEU A 471 21.73 15.10 -12.44
N GLU A 472 20.87 14.90 -13.45
CA GLU A 472 19.41 14.91 -13.28
C GLU A 472 18.97 13.86 -12.25
N ARG A 473 19.59 12.67 -12.27
CA ARG A 473 19.29 11.63 -11.31
C ARG A 473 19.76 11.98 -9.91
N ALA A 474 21.01 12.45 -9.77
CA ALA A 474 21.59 12.85 -8.50
C ALA A 474 20.77 13.96 -7.83
N LEU A 475 20.38 14.99 -8.58
CA LEU A 475 19.56 16.10 -8.09
C LEU A 475 18.16 15.63 -7.68
N GLY A 476 17.49 14.82 -8.49
CA GLY A 476 16.18 14.28 -8.14
C GLY A 476 16.24 13.36 -6.91
N PHE A 477 17.31 12.58 -6.77
CA PHE A 477 17.53 11.69 -5.64
C PHE A 477 17.78 12.50 -4.36
N ALA A 478 18.67 13.49 -4.43
CA ALA A 478 18.93 14.42 -3.33
C ALA A 478 17.65 15.17 -2.90
N TRP A 479 16.89 15.71 -3.86
CA TRP A 479 15.60 16.38 -3.61
C TRP A 479 14.64 15.50 -2.81
N THR A 480 14.52 14.22 -3.20
CA THR A 480 13.63 13.27 -2.52
C THR A 480 13.98 13.16 -1.04
N TRP A 481 15.26 12.95 -0.71
CA TRP A 481 15.71 12.77 0.68
C TRP A 481 15.71 14.07 1.48
N VAL A 482 16.09 15.19 0.86
CA VAL A 482 16.05 16.51 1.51
C VAL A 482 14.62 16.86 1.91
N TRP A 483 13.65 16.71 0.98
CA TRP A 483 12.26 16.99 1.26
C TRP A 483 11.67 16.09 2.36
N LEU A 484 11.92 14.78 2.25
CA LEU A 484 11.49 13.84 3.27
C LEU A 484 12.13 14.17 4.63
N GLY A 485 13.41 14.54 4.66
CA GLY A 485 14.11 14.93 5.88
C GLY A 485 13.56 16.22 6.52
N TRP A 486 13.20 17.23 5.71
CA TRP A 486 12.57 18.46 6.19
C TRP A 486 11.19 18.22 6.79
N THR A 487 10.42 17.30 6.21
CA THR A 487 9.06 16.99 6.67
C THR A 487 9.01 15.88 7.72
N ALA A 488 10.09 15.11 7.90
CA ALA A 488 10.17 13.95 8.78
C ALA A 488 9.86 14.29 10.25
N GLY A 489 10.12 15.52 10.70
CA GLY A 489 9.94 15.92 12.09
C GLY A 489 8.53 15.60 12.63
N TRP A 490 7.47 15.90 11.88
CA TRP A 490 6.10 15.60 12.31
C TRP A 490 5.86 14.11 12.54
N PHE A 491 6.45 13.26 11.69
CA PHE A 491 6.27 11.82 11.79
C PHE A 491 7.17 11.20 12.87
N VAL A 492 8.46 11.54 12.88
CA VAL A 492 9.47 10.98 13.78
C VAL A 492 9.22 11.42 15.23
N GLU A 493 9.04 12.73 15.45
CA GLU A 493 8.68 13.27 16.76
C GLU A 493 7.31 12.75 17.20
N GLY A 494 6.35 12.70 16.28
CA GLY A 494 5.00 12.23 16.57
C GLY A 494 4.99 10.80 17.08
N MET A 495 5.63 9.88 16.36
CA MET A 495 5.72 8.47 16.75
C MET A 495 6.47 8.29 18.07
N ALA A 496 7.56 9.03 18.28
CA ALA A 496 8.30 8.99 19.54
C ALA A 496 7.46 9.50 20.72
N ASN A 497 6.79 10.65 20.57
CA ASN A 497 5.93 11.22 21.61
C ASN A 497 4.69 10.37 21.91
N LEU A 498 4.22 9.56 20.97
CA LEU A 498 3.15 8.59 21.22
C LEU A 498 3.61 7.34 21.94
N GLY A 499 4.92 7.17 22.19
CA GLY A 499 5.48 5.98 22.81
C GLY A 499 5.49 4.77 21.87
N ALA A 500 5.48 4.97 20.55
CA ALA A 500 5.50 3.86 19.58
C ALA A 500 6.74 2.95 19.72
N PHE A 501 7.84 3.51 20.24
CA PHE A 501 9.11 2.81 20.44
C PHE A 501 9.38 2.40 21.91
N ARG A 502 8.38 2.54 22.80
CA ARG A 502 8.55 2.27 24.24
C ARG A 502 8.92 0.81 24.54
N GLN A 503 9.86 0.63 25.49
CA GLN A 503 10.53 -0.56 26.06
C GLN A 503 9.78 -1.86 26.37
N SER A 504 8.72 -2.28 25.67
CA SER A 504 8.29 -3.69 25.83
C SER A 504 9.31 -4.69 25.27
N GLU A 505 10.37 -4.24 24.60
CA GLU A 505 11.31 -5.09 23.85
C GLU A 505 12.60 -5.51 24.60
N ARG A 506 12.85 -5.00 25.82
CA ARG A 506 14.07 -5.37 26.57
C ARG A 506 14.16 -6.88 26.82
N HIS A 507 13.02 -7.55 27.02
CA HIS A 507 12.99 -8.98 27.40
C HIS A 507 12.45 -9.93 26.32
N ILE A 508 11.77 -9.44 25.28
CA ILE A 508 10.95 -10.31 24.42
C ILE A 508 11.69 -10.79 23.17
N TRP A 509 12.60 -9.98 22.63
CA TRP A 509 13.17 -10.25 21.31
C TRP A 509 14.68 -10.51 21.35
N PHE A 510 15.05 -11.64 20.75
CA PHE A 510 16.43 -11.93 20.40
C PHE A 510 17.02 -10.78 19.57
N SER A 511 18.27 -10.43 19.86
CA SER A 511 19.02 -9.35 19.21
C SER A 511 20.45 -9.84 19.02
N VAL A 512 20.87 -9.99 17.77
CA VAL A 512 22.24 -10.38 17.43
C VAL A 512 23.19 -9.24 17.73
N ILE A 513 22.88 -8.04 17.24
CA ILE A 513 23.71 -6.86 17.42
C ILE A 513 23.71 -6.43 18.90
N GLY A 514 22.55 -6.39 19.55
CA GLY A 514 22.46 -6.07 20.98
C GLY A 514 23.21 -7.08 21.85
N GLY A 515 23.16 -8.36 21.52
CA GLY A 515 23.95 -9.40 22.18
C GLY A 515 25.45 -9.19 22.00
N LEU A 516 25.91 -9.07 20.76
CA LEU A 516 27.33 -8.96 20.42
C LEU A 516 27.97 -7.64 20.86
N GLN A 517 27.27 -6.51 20.70
CA GLN A 517 27.83 -5.18 20.95
C GLN A 517 27.59 -4.68 22.37
N TYR A 518 26.47 -5.07 22.99
CA TYR A 518 26.05 -4.54 24.29
C TYR A 518 25.82 -5.61 25.36
N GLY A 519 26.13 -6.88 25.08
CA GLY A 519 25.99 -7.96 26.05
C GLY A 519 24.54 -8.26 26.44
N LYS A 520 23.55 -7.93 25.60
CA LYS A 520 22.11 -8.11 25.92
C LYS A 520 21.75 -9.54 26.35
N TRP A 521 22.50 -10.56 25.94
CA TRP A 521 22.22 -11.96 26.28
C TRP A 521 22.63 -12.37 27.70
N PHE A 522 23.42 -11.56 28.39
CA PHE A 522 23.96 -11.87 29.72
C PHE A 522 23.18 -11.17 30.85
N HIS A 523 22.10 -10.46 30.50
CA HIS A 523 21.25 -9.66 31.38
C HIS A 523 19.78 -9.97 31.05
#